data_AF-A0AAV5DZA7-F1
#
_entry.id   AF-A0AAV5DZA7-F1
#
_cell.length_a   1.000
_cell.length_b   1.000
_cell.length_c   1.000
_cell.angle_alpha   90.00
_cell.angle_beta   90.00
_cell.angle_gamma   90.00
#
_symmetry.space_group_name_H-M   'P 1'
#
loop_
_entity.id
_entity.type
_entity.pdbx_description
1 polymer ?
#
loop_
_entity_poly.entity_id
_entity_poly.type
_entity_poly.pdbx_seq_one_letter_code
_entity_poly.pdbx_strand_id
1 'polypeptide(L)'
;MHSRRRGLLDFESWRHLAVAMLPELDAIGNQALLEMIIDRSRLLIDSFEYISYTTPEELRAELWVQFRDEMTTCHEVRREWFYMVFHAVFSPSQVLF
;
A
#
# COMPACT_ATOMS: atom_id res chain seq x y z
N MET A 1 -19.66 -20.49 22.30
CA MET A 1 -19.31 -21.44 21.22
C MET A 1 -19.15 -20.66 19.91
N HIS A 2 -17.97 -20.08 19.64
CA HIS A 2 -17.72 -19.32 18.41
C HIS A 2 -17.18 -20.28 17.35
N SER A 3 -18.07 -20.78 16.52
CA SER A 3 -17.79 -21.73 15.45
C SER A 3 -16.80 -21.14 14.44
N ARG A 4 -15.60 -21.73 14.49
CA ARG A 4 -14.50 -21.72 13.54
C ARG A 4 -14.97 -21.62 12.06
N ARG A 5 -15.00 -20.41 11.49
CA ARG A 5 -15.20 -20.15 10.04
C ARG A 5 -13.98 -20.56 9.19
N ARG A 6 -13.39 -21.74 9.42
CA ARG A 6 -12.27 -22.23 8.60
C ARG A 6 -12.77 -23.38 7.74
N GLY A 7 -12.90 -23.16 6.43
CA GLY A 7 -13.13 -24.20 5.43
C GLY A 7 -14.40 -24.10 4.58
N LEU A 8 -15.19 -23.02 4.64
CA LEU A 8 -16.42 -22.88 3.83
C LEU A 8 -16.19 -22.32 2.43
N LEU A 9 -15.11 -21.56 2.24
CA LEU A 9 -14.75 -20.94 0.97
C LEU A 9 -13.32 -21.34 0.63
N ASP A 10 -13.06 -21.62 -0.64
CA ASP A 10 -11.70 -21.68 -1.16
C ASP A 10 -11.04 -20.30 -1.13
N PHE A 11 -9.73 -20.24 -1.41
CA PHE A 11 -8.95 -19.00 -1.38
C PHE A 11 -9.50 -17.94 -2.33
N GLU A 12 -9.91 -18.33 -3.55
CA GLU A 12 -10.40 -17.39 -4.55
C GLU A 12 -11.76 -16.82 -4.15
N SER A 13 -12.66 -17.68 -3.68
CA SER A 13 -13.97 -17.29 -3.16
C SER A 13 -13.85 -16.36 -1.94
N TRP A 14 -12.90 -16.64 -1.04
CA TRP A 14 -12.63 -15.76 0.10
C TRP A 14 -12.00 -14.43 -0.32
N ARG A 15 -11.05 -14.43 -1.27
CA ARG A 15 -10.44 -13.21 -1.83
C ARG A 15 -11.48 -12.32 -2.48
N HIS A 16 -12.36 -12.88 -3.31
CA HIS A 16 -13.44 -12.13 -3.93
C HIS A 16 -14.40 -11.55 -2.90
N LEU A 17 -14.80 -12.33 -1.89
CA LEU A 17 -15.63 -11.83 -0.80
C LEU A 17 -14.95 -10.69 -0.04
N ALA A 18 -13.67 -10.83 0.29
CA ALA A 18 -12.91 -9.80 1.00
C ALA A 18 -12.86 -8.49 0.20
N VAL A 19 -12.58 -8.56 -1.12
CA VAL A 19 -12.59 -7.39 -2.00
C VAL A 19 -13.98 -6.76 -2.09
N ALA A 20 -15.04 -7.56 -2.22
CA ALA A 20 -16.42 -7.06 -2.29
C ALA A 20 -16.92 -6.44 -0.97
N MET A 21 -16.28 -6.77 0.16
CA MET A 21 -16.56 -6.17 1.46
C MET A 21 -15.73 -4.91 1.74
N LEU A 22 -14.76 -4.56 0.88
CA LEU A 22 -14.06 -3.29 1.00
C LEU A 22 -15.04 -2.14 0.70
N PRO A 23 -14.99 -1.03 1.45
CA PRO A 23 -15.78 0.14 1.13
C PRO A 23 -15.43 0.61 -0.29
N GLU A 24 -16.44 0.93 -1.11
CA GLU A 24 -16.22 1.53 -2.41
C GLU A 24 -15.44 2.84 -2.22
N LEU A 25 -14.31 2.98 -2.92
CA LEU A 25 -13.45 4.15 -2.87
C LEU A 25 -14.23 5.44 -3.18
N ASP A 26 -15.25 5.35 -4.04
CA ASP A 26 -16.11 6.46 -4.46
C ASP A 26 -17.16 6.88 -3.41
N ALA A 27 -17.49 6.03 -2.44
CA ALA A 27 -18.49 6.34 -1.40
C ALA A 27 -17.95 7.36 -0.36
N ILE A 28 -16.62 7.46 -0.27
CA ILE A 28 -15.92 8.53 0.41
C ILE A 28 -15.62 9.54 -0.71
N GLY A 29 -16.39 10.62 -0.83
CA GLY A 29 -16.36 11.56 -1.98
C GLY A 29 -15.06 12.36 -2.19
N ASN A 30 -13.90 11.79 -1.86
CA ASN A 30 -12.59 12.35 -2.05
C ASN A 30 -11.90 11.60 -3.18
N GLN A 31 -11.71 12.27 -4.31
CA GLN A 31 -10.62 12.00 -5.26
C GLN A 31 -9.27 12.37 -4.61
N ALA A 32 -9.04 11.91 -3.38
CA ALA A 32 -7.81 12.17 -2.68
C ALA A 32 -6.69 11.42 -3.39
N LEU A 33 -5.57 12.12 -3.57
CA LEU A 33 -4.33 11.59 -4.11
C LEU A 33 -3.28 11.68 -2.99
N LEU A 34 -2.74 10.53 -2.58
CA LEU A 34 -1.58 10.49 -1.70
C LEU A 34 -0.33 10.51 -2.58
N GLU A 35 0.25 11.69 -2.75
CA GLU A 35 1.45 11.90 -3.54
C GLU A 35 2.72 11.71 -2.71
N MET A 36 3.61 10.83 -3.15
CA MET A 36 4.88 10.53 -2.48
C MET A 36 6.05 10.73 -3.44
N ILE A 37 6.95 11.66 -3.10
CA ILE A 37 8.19 11.90 -3.85
C ILE A 37 9.35 11.31 -3.04
N ILE A 38 9.93 10.22 -3.54
CA ILE A 38 10.87 9.39 -2.79
C ILE A 38 12.27 9.51 -3.39
N ASP A 39 13.28 9.68 -2.55
CA ASP A 39 14.67 9.41 -2.93
C ASP A 39 14.93 7.90 -2.81
N ARG A 40 15.37 7.24 -3.90
CA ARG A 40 15.67 5.80 -3.90
C ARG A 40 16.68 5.41 -2.82
N SER A 41 17.65 6.27 -2.52
CA SER A 41 18.67 6.01 -1.49
C SER A 41 18.10 6.06 -0.07
N ARG A 42 16.95 6.71 0.11
CA ARG A 42 16.25 6.90 1.38
C ARG A 42 14.87 6.23 1.39
N LEU A 43 14.65 5.24 0.51
CA LEU A 43 13.36 4.62 0.23
C LEU A 43 12.49 4.40 1.49
N LEU A 44 13.02 3.72 2.52
CA LEU A 44 12.25 3.41 3.73
C LEU A 44 11.95 4.64 4.58
N ILE A 45 12.93 5.52 4.75
CA ILE A 45 12.78 6.71 5.59
C ILE A 45 11.74 7.63 4.98
N ASP A 46 11.92 7.99 3.71
CA ASP A 46 11.01 8.89 3.01
C ASP A 46 9.59 8.28 2.94
N SER A 47 9.47 6.97 2.63
CA SER A 47 8.17 6.30 2.59
C SER A 47 7.49 6.28 3.97
N PHE A 48 8.26 6.02 5.02
CA PHE A 48 7.74 5.99 6.38
C PHE A 48 7.29 7.38 6.85
N GLU A 49 8.04 8.44 6.53
CA GLU A 49 7.65 9.81 6.84
C GLU A 49 6.28 10.12 6.25
N TYR A 50 6.05 9.91 4.95
CA TYR A 50 4.73 10.12 4.35
C TYR A 50 3.63 9.31 5.05
N ILE A 51 3.80 7.99 5.17
CA ILE A 51 2.77 7.09 5.67
C ILE A 51 2.46 7.35 7.16
N SER A 52 3.48 7.64 7.98
CA SER A 52 3.33 7.82 9.43
C SER A 52 2.49 9.04 9.82
N TYR A 53 2.45 10.06 8.95
CA TYR A 53 1.64 11.26 9.16
C TYR A 53 0.29 11.22 8.42
N THR A 54 0.01 10.15 7.68
CA THR A 54 -1.22 10.01 6.88
C THR A 54 -2.36 9.43 7.73
N THR A 55 -3.57 9.99 7.61
CA THR A 55 -4.77 9.48 8.28
C THR A 55 -5.30 8.19 7.64
N PRO A 56 -6.09 7.36 8.34
CA PRO A 56 -6.69 6.16 7.75
C PRO A 56 -7.53 6.43 6.50
N GLU A 57 -8.16 7.60 6.40
CA GLU A 57 -8.94 8.05 5.25
C GLU A 57 -8.05 8.40 4.06
N GLU A 58 -6.95 9.11 4.30
CA GLU A 58 -5.97 9.46 3.26
C GLU A 58 -5.18 8.23 2.78
N LEU A 59 -4.96 7.21 3.62
CA LEU A 59 -4.37 5.94 3.17
C LEU A 59 -5.25 5.15 2.20
N ARG A 60 -6.54 5.49 2.12
CA ARG A 60 -7.48 4.93 1.12
C ARG A 60 -7.49 5.72 -0.17
N ALA A 61 -6.78 6.85 -0.25
CA ALA A 61 -6.63 7.64 -1.47
C ALA A 61 -5.99 6.84 -2.60
N GLU A 62 -6.07 7.36 -3.83
CA GLU A 62 -5.18 6.89 -4.87
C GLU A 62 -3.74 7.21 -4.48
N LEU A 63 -2.90 6.18 -4.38
CA LEU A 63 -1.47 6.36 -4.14
C LEU A 63 -0.79 6.78 -5.45
N TRP A 64 0.05 7.81 -5.41
CA TRP A 64 0.93 8.20 -6.51
C TRP A 64 2.35 8.29 -5.99
N VAL A 65 3.29 7.65 -6.68
CA VAL A 65 4.69 7.60 -6.27
C VAL A 65 5.57 8.05 -7.44
N GLN A 66 6.53 8.93 -7.14
CA GLN A 66 7.59 9.30 -8.06
C GLN A 66 8.95 9.23 -7.35
N PHE A 67 9.97 8.76 -8.06
CA PHE A 67 11.35 8.88 -7.63
C PHE A 67 11.94 10.23 -8.06
N ARG A 68 12.57 10.95 -7.12
CA ARG A 68 12.94 12.38 -7.22
C ARG A 68 13.70 12.77 -8.49
N ASP A 69 14.51 11.87 -9.05
CA ASP A 69 15.39 12.14 -10.20
C ASP A 69 15.00 11.36 -11.47
N GLU A 70 13.78 10.83 -11.53
CA GLU A 70 13.35 9.95 -12.62
C GLU A 70 12.07 10.46 -13.29
N MET A 71 12.16 10.56 -14.63
CA MET A 71 11.01 10.82 -15.49
C MET A 71 10.40 9.50 -15.93
N THR A 72 9.59 8.90 -15.05
CA THR A 72 8.92 7.62 -15.31
C THR A 72 7.41 7.75 -15.36
N THR A 73 6.78 6.98 -16.24
CA THR A 73 5.31 6.89 -16.38
C THR A 73 4.69 6.34 -15.08
N CYS A 74 3.85 7.13 -14.44
CA CYS A 74 3.29 6.95 -13.09
C CYS A 74 2.86 5.52 -12.67
N HIS A 75 2.25 4.73 -13.56
CA HIS A 75 1.63 3.46 -13.14
C HIS A 75 2.62 2.34 -12.77
N GLU A 76 3.79 2.28 -13.42
CA GLU A 76 4.76 1.21 -13.15
C GLU A 76 5.55 1.46 -11.86
N VAL A 77 5.75 2.73 -11.53
CA VAL A 77 6.51 3.19 -10.36
C VAL A 77 5.88 2.70 -9.05
N ARG A 78 4.54 2.64 -8.96
CA ARG A 78 3.86 2.16 -7.74
C ARG A 78 4.16 0.70 -7.45
N ARG A 79 4.16 -0.15 -8.48
CA ARG A 79 4.45 -1.58 -8.33
C ARG A 79 5.91 -1.81 -7.95
N GLU A 80 6.81 -1.06 -8.57
CA GLU A 80 8.24 -1.05 -8.23
C GLU A 80 8.46 -0.60 -6.78
N TRP A 81 7.84 0.51 -6.38
CA TRP A 81 7.92 1.02 -5.02
C TRP A 81 7.46 -0.01 -3.98
N PHE A 82 6.29 -0.64 -4.19
CA PHE A 82 5.82 -1.71 -3.31
C PHE A 82 6.83 -2.85 -3.19
N TYR A 83 7.35 -3.34 -4.32
CA TYR A 83 8.36 -4.39 -4.34
C TYR A 83 9.60 -4.00 -3.52
N MET A 84 10.15 -2.81 -3.77
CA MET A 84 11.35 -2.34 -3.09
C MET A 84 11.13 -2.14 -1.59
N VAL A 85 10.00 -1.56 -1.19
CA VAL A 85 9.67 -1.33 0.23
C VAL A 85 9.56 -2.66 0.96
N PHE A 86 8.84 -3.65 0.43
CA PHE A 86 8.76 -4.96 1.08
C PHE A 86 10.12 -5.64 1.18
N HIS A 87 10.93 -5.60 0.13
CA HIS A 87 12.29 -6.13 0.18
C HIS A 87 13.16 -5.43 1.23
N ALA A 88 13.03 -4.11 1.36
CA ALA A 88 13.81 -3.34 2.33
C ALA A 88 13.33 -3.57 3.76
N VAL A 89 12.01 -3.61 4.02
CA VAL A 89 11.42 -3.86 5.35
C VAL A 89 11.83 -5.24 5.89
N PHE A 90 11.83 -6.26 5.05
CA PHE A 90 12.26 -7.62 5.43
C PHE A 90 13.77 -7.85 5.26
N SER A 91 14.55 -6.81 4.95
CA SER A 91 16.00 -6.93 4.92
C SER A 91 16.54 -7.13 6.34
N PRO A 92 17.46 -8.09 6.56
CA PRO A 92 18.12 -8.27 7.87
C PRO A 92 18.81 -7.01 8.39
N SER A 93 19.16 -6.06 7.49
CA SER A 93 19.78 -4.79 7.87
C SER A 93 18.85 -3.85 8.65
N GLN A 94 17.54 -4.02 8.57
CA GLN A 94 16.58 -3.17 9.29
C GLN A 94 16.28 -3.64 10.71
N VAL A 95 16.55 -4.92 11.02
CA VAL A 95 16.31 -5.51 12.36
C VAL A 95 14.84 -5.33 12.83
N LEU A 96 13.90 -5.45 11.89
CA LEU A 96 12.46 -5.32 12.15
C LEU A 96 11.73 -6.67 12.22
N PHE A 97 12.19 -7.65 11.43
CA PHE A 97 11.57 -8.96 11.25
C PHE A 97 12.62 -10.07 11.20
#